data_AF-C0FZ50-F1
#
_entry.id   AF-C0FZ50-F1
#
_cell.length_a   1.000
_cell.length_b   1.000
_cell.length_c   1.000
_cell.angle_alpha   90.00
_cell.angle_beta   90.00
_cell.angle_gamma   90.00
#
_symmetry.space_group_name_H-M   'P 1'
#
loop_
_entity.id
_entity.type
_entity.pdbx_description
1 polymer ?
#
loop_
_entity_poly.entity_id
_entity_poly.type
_entity_poly.pdbx_seq_one_letter_code
_entity_poly.pdbx_strand_id
1 'polypeptide(L)'
;MKNAICYFFSFLVEAIILWQYSSNLFSAKRKLLVKLIALCCLYFILFFCSLFESIWLNVAFYFLLNFIFLVIQFYLNWYTALFHSSILTAVMSMSELIVYGIIKRFAPHFLDNGREFNHLLVFTVFNKLIFFTVIYLLIHFIKKQEKCSRQYDKSIFLLVFIPIASVFVMFTFINIGENATLPPSLDWMITLSAVFLLTANLLMFGINQYHQKKIWNLQKCSYCSNKSRIQRGIMKCYICRTKISVF
;
A
#
# COMPACT_ATOMS: atom_id res chain seq x y z
N MET A 1 23.45 -12.57 9.87
CA MET A 1 23.16 -11.13 10.13
C MET A 1 22.67 -10.38 8.89
N LYS A 2 23.33 -10.50 7.72
CA LYS A 2 22.91 -9.81 6.48
C LYS A 2 21.45 -10.13 6.05
N ASN A 3 21.03 -11.38 6.15
CA ASN A 3 19.65 -11.80 5.81
C ASN A 3 18.60 -11.18 6.74
N ALA A 4 18.94 -10.92 8.01
CA ALA A 4 18.04 -10.30 8.97
C ALA A 4 17.70 -8.85 8.58
N ILE A 5 18.64 -8.11 7.99
CA ILE A 5 18.40 -6.75 7.49
C ILE A 5 17.41 -6.79 6.32
N CYS A 6 17.53 -7.76 5.41
CA CYS A 6 16.58 -7.93 4.31
C CYS A 6 15.18 -8.30 4.81
N TYR A 7 15.07 -9.20 5.79
CA TYR A 7 13.79 -9.53 6.41
C TYR A 7 13.17 -8.32 7.12
N PHE A 8 13.96 -7.58 7.90
CA PHE A 8 13.47 -6.37 8.56
C PHE A 8 12.95 -5.34 7.54
N PHE A 9 13.71 -5.09 6.48
CA PHE A 9 13.31 -4.19 5.40
C PHE A 9 12.02 -4.68 4.70
N SER A 10 11.93 -5.98 4.43
CA SER A 10 10.74 -6.62 3.83
C SER A 10 9.48 -6.37 4.67
N PHE A 11 9.52 -6.67 5.96
CA PHE A 11 8.39 -6.47 6.86
C PHE A 11 8.05 -4.99 7.07
N LEU A 12 9.04 -4.10 7.06
CA LEU A 12 8.81 -2.66 7.11
C LEU A 12 8.01 -2.20 5.90
N VAL A 13 8.39 -2.63 4.69
CA VAL A 13 7.67 -2.30 3.46
C VAL A 13 6.25 -2.87 3.49
N GLU A 14 6.07 -4.12 3.91
CA GLU A 14 4.74 -4.73 4.05
C GLU A 14 3.84 -3.98 5.03
N ALA A 15 4.39 -3.51 6.16
CA ALA A 15 3.67 -2.70 7.13
C ALA A 15 3.19 -1.39 6.48
N ILE A 16 4.04 -0.70 5.72
CA ILE A 16 3.68 0.52 4.99
C ILE A 16 2.55 0.23 3.99
N ILE A 17 2.65 -0.87 3.24
CA ILE A 17 1.64 -1.28 2.26
C ILE A 17 0.30 -1.58 2.95
N LEU A 18 0.30 -2.32 4.06
CA LEU A 18 -0.91 -2.58 4.84
C LEU A 18 -1.53 -1.29 5.38
N TRP A 19 -0.70 -0.38 5.89
CA TRP A 19 -1.16 0.92 6.37
C TRP A 19 -1.83 1.74 5.26
N GLN A 20 -1.22 1.78 4.08
CA GLN A 20 -1.76 2.46 2.90
C GLN A 20 -3.03 1.79 2.37
N TYR A 21 -3.09 0.46 2.38
CA TYR A 21 -4.27 -0.32 1.99
C TYR A 21 -5.46 -0.01 2.90
N SER A 22 -5.27 -0.22 4.20
CA SER A 22 -6.32 -0.09 5.21
C SER A 22 -6.77 1.36 5.42
N SER A 23 -5.86 2.34 5.39
CA SER A 23 -6.19 3.76 5.56
C SER A 23 -6.95 4.34 4.37
N ASN A 24 -6.81 3.74 3.18
CA ASN A 24 -7.50 4.20 1.99
C ASN A 24 -8.90 3.59 1.88
N LEU A 25 -9.06 2.32 2.26
CA LEU A 25 -10.34 1.60 2.15
C LEU A 25 -11.26 1.81 3.36
N PHE A 26 -10.73 1.94 4.58
CA PHE A 26 -11.56 1.86 5.79
C PHE A 26 -11.50 3.10 6.67
N SER A 27 -12.59 3.32 7.40
CA SER A 27 -12.67 4.35 8.43
C SER A 27 -11.95 3.90 9.70
N ALA A 28 -11.00 4.72 10.15
CA ALA A 28 -10.19 4.42 11.33
C ALA A 28 -10.99 4.57 12.64
N LYS A 29 -10.86 3.61 13.55
CA LYS A 29 -11.40 3.68 14.92
C LYS A 29 -10.55 4.57 15.83
N ARG A 30 -9.23 4.50 15.67
CA ARG A 30 -8.25 5.07 16.59
C ARG A 30 -7.43 6.19 15.96
N LYS A 31 -6.82 7.01 16.81
CA LYS A 31 -5.86 8.06 16.42
C LYS A 31 -4.71 7.46 15.61
N LEU A 32 -4.11 8.27 14.71
CA LEU A 32 -3.04 7.83 13.82
C LEU A 32 -1.86 7.20 14.57
N LEU A 33 -1.40 7.82 15.67
CA LEU A 33 -0.27 7.33 16.46
C LEU A 33 -0.51 5.93 17.03
N VAL A 34 -1.70 5.67 17.57
CA VAL A 34 -2.04 4.35 18.15
C VAL A 34 -2.02 3.26 17.07
N LYS A 35 -2.47 3.58 15.85
CA LYS A 35 -2.42 2.65 14.73
C LYS A 35 -0.99 2.34 14.31
N LEU A 36 -0.14 3.37 14.24
CA LEU A 36 1.28 3.19 13.87
C LEU A 36 2.02 2.37 14.93
N ILE A 37 1.80 2.66 16.22
CA ILE A 37 2.40 1.87 17.31
C ILE A 37 1.95 0.41 17.23
N ALA A 38 0.65 0.16 17.07
CA ALA A 38 0.12 -1.20 16.96
C ALA A 38 0.69 -1.93 15.72
N LEU A 39 0.77 -1.25 14.58
CA LEU A 39 1.36 -1.79 13.36
C LEU A 39 2.83 -2.16 13.57
N CYS A 40 3.62 -1.25 14.14
CA CYS A 40 5.04 -1.50 14.44
C CYS A 40 5.19 -2.69 15.39
N CYS A 41 4.41 -2.78 16.47
CA CYS A 41 4.48 -3.91 17.40
C CYS A 41 4.14 -5.25 16.72
N LEU A 42 3.07 -5.31 15.93
CA LEU A 42 2.66 -6.54 15.25
C LEU A 42 3.68 -7.00 14.20
N TYR A 43 4.23 -6.07 13.42
CA TYR A 43 5.24 -6.41 12.40
C TYR A 43 6.60 -6.71 13.01
N PHE A 44 6.90 -6.20 14.21
CA PHE A 44 8.08 -6.61 14.97
C PHE A 44 7.96 -8.05 15.47
N ILE A 45 6.75 -8.47 15.88
CA ILE A 45 6.46 -9.88 16.21
C ILE A 45 6.63 -10.76 14.95
N LEU A 46 6.08 -10.34 13.79
CA LEU A 46 6.28 -11.05 12.52
C LEU A 46 7.76 -11.23 12.18
N PHE A 47 8.56 -10.19 12.37
CA PHE A 47 9.99 -10.24 12.13
C PHE A 47 10.68 -11.32 12.97
N PHE A 48 10.40 -11.41 14.27
CA PHE A 48 10.95 -12.47 15.11
C PHE A 48 10.44 -13.86 14.72
N CYS A 49 9.15 -13.99 14.40
CA CYS A 49 8.59 -15.26 13.91
C CYS A 49 9.27 -15.70 12.59
N SER A 50 9.69 -14.75 11.76
CA SER A 50 10.39 -15.06 10.52
C SER A 50 11.82 -15.55 10.69
N LEU A 51 12.42 -15.40 11.88
CA LEU A 51 13.75 -15.96 12.17
C LEU A 51 13.73 -17.49 12.28
N PHE A 52 12.55 -18.11 12.41
CA PHE A 52 12.40 -19.57 12.40
C PHE A 52 12.49 -20.18 10.98
N GLU A 53 12.64 -19.35 9.94
CA GLU A 53 12.85 -19.74 8.52
C GLU A 53 11.77 -20.68 7.93
N SER A 54 10.62 -20.83 8.59
CA SER A 54 9.50 -21.64 8.10
C SER A 54 8.53 -20.79 7.27
N ILE A 55 8.45 -21.12 5.97
CA ILE A 55 7.57 -20.44 5.00
C ILE A 55 6.11 -20.51 5.44
N TRP A 56 5.63 -21.71 5.80
CA TRP A 56 4.25 -21.93 6.22
C TRP A 56 3.88 -21.16 7.49
N LEU A 57 4.84 -21.07 8.43
CA LEU A 57 4.67 -20.30 9.65
C LEU A 57 4.55 -18.81 9.33
N ASN A 58 5.42 -18.27 8.48
CA ASN A 58 5.37 -16.87 8.06
C ASN A 58 4.05 -16.51 7.40
N VAL A 59 3.55 -17.35 6.49
CA VAL A 59 2.25 -17.13 5.81
C VAL A 59 1.10 -17.15 6.83
N ALA A 60 1.10 -18.11 7.75
CA ALA A 60 0.06 -18.24 8.78
C ALA A 60 0.05 -17.04 9.74
N PHE A 61 1.21 -16.62 10.25
CA PHE A 61 1.32 -15.46 11.14
C PHE A 61 1.00 -14.15 10.40
N TYR A 62 1.41 -14.01 9.15
CA TYR A 62 1.07 -12.84 8.33
C TYR A 62 -0.44 -12.69 8.20
N PHE A 63 -1.14 -13.78 7.86
CA PHE A 63 -2.61 -13.79 7.81
C PHE A 63 -3.25 -13.45 9.17
N LEU A 64 -2.79 -14.08 10.25
CA LEU A 64 -3.36 -13.91 11.58
C LEU A 64 -3.18 -12.48 12.10
N LEU A 65 -1.97 -11.93 12.01
CA LEU A 65 -1.66 -10.61 12.56
C LEU A 65 -2.27 -9.49 11.73
N ASN A 66 -2.38 -9.64 10.40
CA ASN A 66 -3.13 -8.71 9.56
C ASN A 66 -4.63 -8.72 9.90
N PHE A 67 -5.21 -9.89 10.14
CA PHE A 67 -6.59 -10.01 10.58
C PHE A 67 -6.84 -9.29 11.91
N ILE A 68 -5.99 -9.56 12.91
CA ILE A 68 -6.04 -8.91 14.23
C ILE A 68 -5.91 -7.39 14.10
N PHE A 69 -4.98 -6.91 13.28
CA PHE A 69 -4.79 -5.48 13.03
C PHE A 69 -6.06 -4.82 12.47
N LEU A 70 -6.68 -5.42 11.45
CA LEU A 70 -7.88 -4.88 10.82
C LEU A 70 -9.05 -4.80 11.79
N VAL A 71 -9.30 -5.85 12.58
CA VAL A 71 -10.40 -5.89 13.56
C VAL A 71 -10.25 -4.84 14.66
N ILE A 72 -9.04 -4.71 15.22
CA ILE A 72 -8.77 -3.79 16.34
C ILE A 72 -8.78 -2.33 15.89
N GLN A 73 -8.21 -2.01 14.73
CA GLN A 73 -7.91 -0.63 14.32
C GLN A 73 -9.00 0.04 13.46
N PHE A 74 -9.89 -0.74 12.81
CA PHE A 74 -10.87 -0.21 11.85
C PHE A 74 -12.29 -0.67 12.13
N TYR A 75 -13.29 0.14 11.72
CA TYR A 75 -14.72 -0.21 11.81
C TYR A 75 -15.09 -1.22 10.72
N LEU A 76 -14.74 -2.48 10.96
CA LEU A 76 -14.99 -3.61 10.07
C LEU A 76 -15.70 -4.74 10.82
N ASN A 77 -16.60 -5.42 10.11
CA ASN A 77 -17.13 -6.71 10.53
C ASN A 77 -16.02 -7.76 10.47
N TRP A 78 -16.07 -8.75 11.35
CA TRP A 78 -15.03 -9.79 11.42
C TRP A 78 -14.92 -10.59 10.11
N TYR A 79 -16.04 -10.92 9.46
CA TYR A 79 -16.05 -11.57 8.14
C TYR A 79 -15.33 -10.74 7.06
N THR A 80 -15.57 -9.42 7.04
CA THR A 80 -14.94 -8.52 6.08
C THR A 80 -13.44 -8.37 6.36
N ALA A 81 -13.05 -8.29 7.63
CA ALA A 81 -11.64 -8.27 8.03
C ALA A 81 -10.92 -9.57 7.62
N LEU A 82 -11.59 -10.72 7.77
CA LEU A 82 -11.08 -12.02 7.34
C LEU A 82 -10.84 -12.02 5.82
N PHE A 83 -11.83 -11.60 5.03
CA PHE A 83 -11.73 -11.52 3.58
C PHE A 83 -10.55 -10.64 3.12
N HIS A 84 -10.41 -9.43 3.68
CA HIS A 84 -9.32 -8.53 3.31
C HIS A 84 -7.95 -9.05 3.76
N SER A 85 -7.87 -9.69 4.93
CA SER A 85 -6.63 -10.35 5.37
C SER A 85 -6.24 -11.50 4.43
N SER A 86 -7.21 -12.33 4.03
CA SER A 86 -6.99 -13.42 3.07
C SER A 86 -6.50 -12.91 1.72
N ILE A 87 -7.08 -11.81 1.21
CA ILE A 87 -6.62 -11.18 -0.04
C ILE A 87 -5.18 -10.72 0.09
N LEU A 88 -4.84 -10.01 1.17
CA LEU A 88 -3.48 -9.52 1.40
C LEU A 88 -2.47 -10.68 1.42
N THR A 89 -2.76 -11.74 2.17
CA THR A 89 -1.91 -12.93 2.23
C THR A 89 -1.82 -13.62 0.87
N ALA A 90 -2.93 -13.82 0.16
CA ALA A 90 -2.93 -14.47 -1.14
C ALA A 90 -2.11 -13.68 -2.17
N VAL A 91 -2.27 -12.35 -2.20
CA VAL A 91 -1.54 -11.48 -3.12
C VAL A 91 -0.04 -11.47 -2.81
N MET A 92 0.34 -11.44 -1.53
CA MET A 92 1.73 -11.55 -1.08
C MET A 92 2.36 -12.87 -1.54
N SER A 93 1.73 -14.01 -1.22
CA SER A 93 2.25 -15.33 -1.60
C SER A 93 2.30 -15.51 -3.11
N MET A 94 1.31 -15.02 -3.86
CA MET A 94 1.32 -15.07 -5.32
C MET A 94 2.42 -14.18 -5.93
N SER A 95 2.66 -12.99 -5.37
CA SER A 95 3.75 -12.14 -5.85
C SER A 95 5.12 -12.80 -5.67
N GLU A 96 5.33 -13.51 -4.56
CA GLU A 96 6.56 -14.25 -4.30
C GLU A 96 6.78 -15.36 -5.34
N LEU A 97 5.72 -16.14 -5.63
CA LEU A 97 5.77 -17.20 -6.63
C LEU A 97 6.01 -16.65 -8.04
N ILE A 98 5.37 -15.54 -8.41
CA ILE A 98 5.54 -14.90 -9.71
C ILE A 98 6.99 -14.42 -9.88
N VAL A 99 7.53 -13.72 -8.88
CA VAL A 99 8.90 -13.17 -8.91
C VAL A 99 9.91 -14.30 -8.99
N TYR A 100 9.75 -15.31 -8.15
CA TYR A 100 10.60 -16.50 -8.19
C TYR A 100 10.56 -17.18 -9.56
N GLY A 101 9.37 -17.33 -10.15
CA GLY A 101 9.20 -17.91 -11.50
C GLY A 101 9.83 -17.07 -12.61
N ILE A 102 9.70 -15.74 -12.56
CA ILE A 102 10.32 -14.82 -13.53
C ILE A 102 11.84 -14.93 -13.43
N ILE A 103 12.40 -14.81 -12.23
CA ILE A 103 13.86 -14.81 -12.07
C ILE A 103 14.43 -16.18 -12.46
N LYS A 104 13.82 -17.28 -12.02
CA LYS A 104 14.26 -18.63 -12.42
C LYS A 104 14.27 -18.83 -13.94
N ARG A 105 13.36 -18.18 -14.67
CA ARG A 105 13.25 -18.30 -16.13
C ARG A 105 14.20 -17.37 -16.90
N PHE A 106 14.36 -16.13 -16.44
CA PHE A 106 15.06 -15.08 -17.19
C PHE A 106 16.46 -14.77 -16.66
N ALA A 107 16.74 -15.09 -15.40
CA ALA A 107 18.03 -14.85 -14.74
C ALA A 107 18.36 -16.00 -13.78
N PRO A 108 18.58 -17.22 -14.31
CA PRO A 108 18.82 -18.40 -13.48
C PRO A 108 20.10 -18.29 -12.63
N HIS A 109 21.17 -17.64 -13.13
CA HIS A 109 22.43 -17.50 -12.40
C HIS A 109 22.37 -16.42 -11.32
N PHE A 110 21.48 -15.44 -11.45
CA PHE A 110 21.19 -14.43 -10.43
C PHE A 110 20.74 -15.05 -9.09
N LEU A 111 20.04 -16.19 -9.11
CA LEU A 111 19.66 -16.92 -7.89
C LEU A 111 20.78 -17.78 -7.33
N ASP A 112 21.63 -18.36 -8.19
CA ASP A 112 22.79 -19.16 -7.75
C ASP A 112 23.86 -18.28 -7.08
N ASN A 113 24.00 -17.03 -7.55
CA ASN A 113 24.76 -15.97 -6.88
C ASN A 113 24.01 -15.34 -5.69
N GLY A 114 22.83 -15.85 -5.33
CA GLY A 114 21.96 -15.36 -4.25
C GLY A 114 22.54 -15.42 -2.82
N ARG A 115 23.83 -15.78 -2.68
CA ARG A 115 24.60 -15.65 -1.44
C ARG A 115 25.19 -14.25 -1.26
N GLU A 116 25.30 -13.45 -2.33
CA GLU A 116 25.65 -12.05 -2.24
C GLU A 116 24.42 -11.23 -1.81
N PHE A 117 24.62 -10.41 -0.77
CA PHE A 117 23.56 -9.63 -0.13
C PHE A 117 22.79 -8.74 -1.11
N ASN A 118 23.47 -8.22 -2.13
CA ASN A 118 22.90 -7.32 -3.12
C ASN A 118 21.82 -8.01 -3.98
N HIS A 119 22.09 -9.22 -4.47
CA HIS A 119 21.12 -9.98 -5.28
C HIS A 119 19.88 -10.36 -4.46
N LEU A 120 20.06 -10.75 -3.20
CA LEU A 120 18.95 -11.07 -2.30
C LEU A 120 18.10 -9.83 -1.97
N LEU A 121 18.74 -8.67 -1.81
CA LEU A 121 18.04 -7.40 -1.61
C LEU A 121 17.25 -7.00 -2.86
N VAL A 122 17.85 -7.06 -4.05
CA VAL A 122 17.17 -6.77 -5.33
C VAL A 122 15.97 -7.70 -5.54
N PHE A 123 16.13 -9.00 -5.27
CA PHE A 123 15.03 -9.98 -5.29
C PHE A 123 13.90 -9.56 -4.34
N THR A 124 14.25 -9.21 -3.11
CA THR A 124 13.29 -8.79 -2.08
C THR A 124 12.54 -7.54 -2.51
N VAL A 125 13.25 -6.53 -3.02
CA VAL A 125 12.64 -5.28 -3.51
C VAL A 125 11.72 -5.55 -4.70
N PHE A 126 12.13 -6.39 -5.65
CA PHE A 126 11.30 -6.72 -6.80
C PHE A 126 10.01 -7.43 -6.40
N ASN A 127 10.10 -8.37 -5.46
CA ASN A 127 8.93 -8.99 -4.85
C ASN A 127 7.98 -7.95 -4.23
N LYS A 128 8.52 -7.03 -3.42
CA LYS A 128 7.69 -5.99 -2.79
C LYS A 128 7.13 -4.96 -3.77
N LEU A 129 7.81 -4.70 -4.89
CA LEU A 129 7.29 -3.86 -5.96
C LEU A 129 6.08 -4.48 -6.65
N ILE A 130 6.14 -5.77 -6.98
CA ILE A 130 4.99 -6.48 -7.59
C ILE A 130 3.84 -6.54 -6.58
N PHE A 131 4.11 -6.91 -5.33
CA PHE A 131 3.12 -6.91 -4.26
C PHE A 131 2.43 -5.54 -4.14
N PHE A 132 3.21 -4.47 -4.04
CA PHE A 132 2.71 -3.09 -3.97
C PHE A 132 1.84 -2.74 -5.18
N THR A 133 2.28 -3.08 -6.39
CA THR A 133 1.57 -2.78 -7.64
C THR A 133 0.20 -3.45 -7.67
N VAL A 134 0.13 -4.74 -7.31
CA VAL A 134 -1.14 -5.47 -7.28
C VAL A 134 -2.07 -4.91 -6.20
N ILE A 135 -1.55 -4.61 -5.00
CA ILE A 135 -2.34 -3.98 -3.94
C ILE A 135 -2.86 -2.60 -4.36
N TYR A 136 -2.02 -1.79 -5.01
CA TYR A 136 -2.43 -0.49 -5.53
C TYR A 136 -3.58 -0.62 -6.54
N LEU A 137 -3.48 -1.56 -7.47
CA LEU A 137 -4.54 -1.87 -8.44
C LEU A 137 -5.83 -2.34 -7.75
N LEU A 138 -5.71 -3.23 -6.75
CA LEU A 138 -6.86 -3.72 -5.98
C LEU A 138 -7.57 -2.59 -5.25
N ILE A 139 -6.83 -1.70 -4.58
CA ILE A 139 -7.43 -0.54 -3.90
C ILE A 139 -8.18 0.35 -4.90
N HIS A 140 -7.57 0.62 -6.06
CA HIS A 140 -8.19 1.42 -7.11
C HIS A 140 -9.47 0.75 -7.63
N PHE A 141 -9.44 -0.56 -7.86
CA PHE A 141 -10.56 -1.34 -8.35
C PHE A 141 -11.73 -1.36 -7.35
N ILE A 142 -11.46 -1.64 -6.07
CA ILE A 142 -12.47 -1.63 -5.00
C ILE A 142 -13.11 -0.24 -4.88
N LYS A 143 -12.29 0.83 -4.87
CA LYS A 143 -12.81 2.21 -4.80
C LYS A 143 -13.61 2.63 -6.02
N LYS A 144 -13.28 2.10 -7.20
CA LYS A 144 -14.03 2.38 -8.44
C LYS A 144 -15.46 1.85 -8.32
N GLN A 145 -15.64 0.67 -7.73
CA GLN A 145 -16.97 0.07 -7.54
C GLN A 145 -17.85 0.89 -6.59
N GLU A 146 -17.28 1.48 -5.53
CA GLU A 146 -18.05 2.29 -4.57
C GLU A 146 -18.49 3.68 -5.11
N LYS A 147 -17.79 4.22 -6.12
CA LYS A 147 -17.92 5.62 -6.57
C LYS A 147 -18.60 5.79 -7.93
N CYS A 148 -19.62 5.00 -8.25
CA CYS A 148 -20.33 5.05 -9.54
C CYS A 148 -21.10 6.38 -9.83
N SER A 149 -20.76 7.52 -9.19
CA SER A 149 -21.49 8.78 -9.38
C SER A 149 -20.68 10.09 -9.21
N ARG A 150 -19.36 10.13 -9.37
CA ARG A 150 -18.65 11.43 -9.37
C ARG A 150 -17.36 11.46 -10.16
N GLN A 151 -17.37 12.33 -11.17
CA GLN A 151 -16.29 12.91 -11.97
C GLN A 151 -14.92 12.22 -11.81
N TYR A 152 -14.67 11.33 -12.76
CA TYR A 152 -13.41 10.61 -12.93
C TYR A 152 -12.36 11.60 -13.47
N ASP A 153 -11.46 12.09 -12.62
CA ASP A 153 -10.34 12.91 -13.08
C ASP A 153 -9.31 12.05 -13.83
N LYS A 154 -8.96 12.48 -15.05
CA LYS A 154 -7.96 11.84 -15.92
C LYS A 154 -6.59 11.63 -15.24
N SER A 155 -6.28 12.39 -14.20
CA SER A 155 -5.04 12.30 -13.42
C SER A 155 -4.92 10.97 -12.66
N ILE A 156 -6.01 10.33 -12.24
CA ILE A 156 -5.95 9.07 -11.46
C ILE A 156 -5.40 7.91 -12.28
N PHE A 157 -5.63 7.90 -13.60
CA PHE A 157 -5.14 6.84 -14.49
C PHE A 157 -3.63 6.89 -14.69
N LEU A 158 -3.05 8.09 -14.78
CA LEU A 158 -1.60 8.28 -14.90
C LEU A 158 -0.85 7.75 -13.67
N LEU A 159 -1.44 7.87 -12.48
CA LEU A 159 -0.81 7.35 -11.26
C LEU A 159 -0.75 5.82 -11.19
N VAL A 160 -1.63 5.12 -11.92
CA VAL A 160 -1.58 3.66 -12.03
C VAL A 160 -0.39 3.19 -12.86
N PHE A 161 0.02 3.99 -13.84
CA PHE A 161 1.10 3.64 -14.74
C PHE A 161 2.47 3.63 -14.06
N ILE A 162 2.64 4.42 -12.99
CA ILE A 162 3.92 4.61 -12.30
C ILE A 162 4.43 3.31 -11.64
N PRO A 163 3.67 2.62 -10.77
CA PRO A 163 4.12 1.35 -10.21
C PRO A 163 4.33 0.28 -11.30
N ILE A 164 3.54 0.29 -12.38
CA ILE A 164 3.72 -0.65 -13.50
C ILE A 164 5.05 -0.39 -14.24
N ALA A 165 5.35 0.87 -14.57
CA ALA A 165 6.62 1.25 -15.19
C ALA A 165 7.81 0.87 -14.30
N SER A 166 7.66 1.00 -12.98
CA SER A 166 8.69 0.66 -12.01
C SER A 166 9.03 -0.84 -11.97
N VAL A 167 8.02 -1.71 -12.16
CA VAL A 167 8.20 -3.17 -12.30
C VAL A 167 9.01 -3.47 -13.56
N PHE A 168 8.73 -2.77 -14.67
CA PHE A 168 9.49 -2.92 -15.91
C PHE A 168 10.95 -2.48 -15.75
N VAL A 169 11.21 -1.34 -15.11
CA VAL A 169 12.57 -0.88 -14.79
C VAL A 169 13.32 -1.91 -13.95
N MET A 170 12.68 -2.45 -12.90
CA MET A 170 13.33 -3.48 -12.08
C MET A 170 13.66 -4.75 -12.88
N PHE A 171 12.76 -5.18 -13.76
CA PHE A 171 13.02 -6.32 -14.65
C PHE A 171 14.23 -6.05 -15.56
N THR A 172 14.41 -4.83 -16.07
CA THR A 172 15.61 -4.47 -16.84
C THR A 172 16.88 -4.54 -16.00
N PHE A 173 16.87 -4.10 -14.75
CA PHE A 173 18.04 -4.21 -13.86
C PHE A 173 18.44 -5.65 -13.60
N ILE A 174 17.49 -6.55 -13.39
CA ILE A 174 17.77 -7.98 -13.20
C ILE A 174 18.41 -8.57 -14.46
N ASN A 175 17.87 -8.27 -15.65
CA ASN A 175 18.45 -8.76 -16.92
C ASN A 175 19.84 -8.20 -17.20
N ILE A 176 20.11 -6.93 -16.85
CA ILE A 176 21.44 -6.34 -17.00
C ILE A 176 22.43 -7.04 -16.05
N GLY A 177 22.02 -7.30 -14.80
CA GLY A 177 22.84 -8.02 -13.82
C GLY A 177 23.13 -9.47 -14.16
N GLU A 178 22.27 -10.13 -14.94
CA GLU A 178 22.51 -11.50 -15.43
C GLU A 178 23.47 -11.53 -16.63
N ASN A 179 23.27 -10.62 -17.59
CA ASN A 179 23.96 -10.69 -18.88
C ASN A 179 25.29 -9.93 -18.92
N ALA A 180 25.59 -9.09 -17.92
CA ALA A 180 26.82 -8.34 -17.83
C ALA A 180 27.58 -8.68 -16.55
N THR A 181 28.89 -8.93 -16.65
CA THR A 181 29.78 -8.98 -15.48
C THR A 181 30.01 -7.56 -14.97
N LEU A 182 29.24 -7.15 -13.97
CA LEU A 182 29.29 -5.80 -13.43
C LEU A 182 30.35 -5.70 -12.31
N PRO A 183 31.06 -4.58 -12.20
CA PRO A 183 31.92 -4.34 -11.05
C PRO A 183 31.07 -4.18 -9.77
N PRO A 184 31.58 -4.56 -8.58
CA PRO A 184 30.80 -4.53 -7.33
C PRO A 184 30.22 -3.16 -6.95
N SER A 185 30.86 -2.07 -7.39
CA SER A 185 30.36 -0.71 -7.19
C SER A 185 29.03 -0.48 -7.92
N LEU A 186 28.88 -1.05 -9.11
CA LEU A 186 27.71 -0.89 -9.96
C LEU A 186 26.54 -1.76 -9.45
N ASP A 187 26.81 -2.94 -8.90
CA ASP A 187 25.80 -3.76 -8.21
C ASP A 187 25.21 -3.04 -7.00
N TRP A 188 26.05 -2.33 -6.24
CA TRP A 188 25.59 -1.48 -5.14
C TRP A 188 24.72 -0.32 -5.63
N MET A 189 25.08 0.32 -6.76
CA MET A 189 24.27 1.38 -7.36
C MET A 189 22.92 0.85 -7.84
N ILE A 190 22.88 -0.31 -8.49
CA ILE A 190 21.63 -0.95 -8.92
C ILE A 190 20.76 -1.26 -7.70
N THR A 191 21.34 -1.87 -6.66
CA THR A 191 20.62 -2.21 -5.41
C THR A 191 20.07 -0.97 -4.73
N LEU A 192 20.86 0.10 -4.65
CA LEU A 192 20.43 1.38 -4.09
C LEU A 192 19.32 2.03 -4.92
N SER A 193 19.44 1.98 -6.25
CA SER A 193 18.42 2.51 -7.16
C SER A 193 17.10 1.74 -7.04
N ALA A 194 17.15 0.42 -6.86
CA ALA A 194 16.02 -0.44 -6.61
C ALA A 194 15.28 -0.03 -5.32
N VAL A 195 16.01 0.18 -4.22
CA VAL A 195 15.43 0.64 -2.95
C VAL A 195 14.78 2.01 -3.12
N PHE A 196 15.48 2.97 -3.73
CA PHE A 196 14.92 4.31 -3.96
C PHE A 196 13.67 4.28 -4.84
N LEU A 197 13.64 3.43 -5.87
CA LEU A 197 12.50 3.26 -6.76
C LEU A 197 11.28 2.71 -5.99
N LEU A 198 11.47 1.73 -5.12
CA LEU A 198 10.41 1.24 -4.22
C LEU A 198 9.96 2.32 -3.23
N THR A 199 10.89 3.03 -2.59
CA THR A 199 10.56 4.12 -1.67
C THR A 199 9.79 5.24 -2.37
N ALA A 200 10.20 5.64 -3.58
CA ALA A 200 9.53 6.66 -4.36
C ALA A 200 8.08 6.26 -4.70
N ASN A 201 7.85 5.01 -5.10
CA ASN A 201 6.52 4.48 -5.35
C ASN A 201 5.62 4.52 -4.11
N LEU A 202 6.14 4.07 -2.96
CA LEU A 202 5.41 4.11 -1.68
C LEU A 202 5.07 5.55 -1.28
N LEU A 203 6.03 6.47 -1.39
CA LEU A 203 5.83 7.89 -1.08
C LEU A 203 4.81 8.53 -2.02
N MET A 204 4.92 8.27 -3.31
CA MET A 204 4.04 8.86 -4.32
C MET A 204 2.58 8.45 -4.08
N PHE A 205 2.35 7.17 -3.75
CA PHE A 205 1.03 6.72 -3.38
C PHE A 205 0.55 7.33 -2.06
N GLY A 206 1.41 7.38 -1.04
CA GLY A 206 1.08 8.01 0.25
C GLY A 206 0.66 9.48 0.11
N ILE A 207 1.41 10.25 -0.68
CA ILE A 207 1.12 11.67 -0.97
C ILE A 207 -0.19 11.79 -1.75
N ASN A 208 -0.39 10.96 -2.78
CA ASN A 208 -1.63 10.97 -3.54
C ASN A 208 -2.84 10.67 -2.65
N GLN A 209 -2.74 9.69 -1.75
CA GLN A 209 -3.81 9.40 -0.78
C GLN A 209 -4.11 10.59 0.13
N TYR A 210 -3.08 11.23 0.66
CA TYR A 210 -3.23 12.41 1.51
C TYR A 210 -3.91 13.56 0.76
N HIS A 211 -3.46 13.83 -0.47
CA HIS A 211 -4.00 14.88 -1.32
C HIS A 211 -5.48 14.65 -1.64
N GLN A 212 -5.85 13.42 -2.04
CA GLN A 212 -7.23 13.03 -2.33
C GLN A 212 -8.13 13.17 -1.09
N LYS A 213 -7.64 12.79 0.10
CA LYS A 213 -8.39 12.93 1.35
C LYS A 213 -8.61 14.39 1.74
N LYS A 214 -7.60 15.25 1.53
CA LYS A 214 -7.70 16.69 1.76
C LYS A 214 -8.72 17.34 0.83
N ILE A 215 -8.68 17.04 -0.47
CA ILE A 215 -9.66 17.54 -1.45
C ILE A 215 -11.09 17.11 -1.04
N TRP A 216 -11.28 15.84 -0.69
CA TRP A 216 -12.60 15.33 -0.32
C TRP A 216 -13.16 16.01 0.93
N ASN A 217 -12.31 16.25 1.94
CA ASN A 217 -12.70 16.98 3.15
C ASN A 217 -13.07 18.45 2.84
N LEU A 218 -12.30 19.13 1.98
CA LEU A 218 -12.61 20.49 1.53
C LEU A 218 -13.95 20.55 0.80
N GLN A 219 -14.21 19.61 -0.12
CA GLN A 219 -15.47 19.53 -0.85
C GLN A 219 -16.66 19.25 0.08
N LYS A 220 -16.49 18.38 1.08
CA LYS A 220 -17.51 18.11 2.11
C LYS A 220 -17.79 19.34 2.96
N CYS A 221 -16.75 20.08 3.37
CA CYS A 221 -16.90 21.34 4.11
C CYS A 221 -17.64 22.39 3.28
N SER A 222 -17.30 22.56 1.99
CA SER A 222 -18.00 23.49 1.10
C SER A 222 -19.47 23.10 0.92
N TYR A 223 -19.78 21.81 0.78
CA TYR A 223 -21.16 21.35 0.68
C TYR A 223 -21.96 21.58 1.99
N CYS A 224 -21.41 21.23 3.15
CA CYS A 224 -22.05 21.51 4.45
C CYS A 224 -22.24 23.01 4.69
N SER A 225 -21.23 23.82 4.35
CA SER A 225 -21.30 25.29 4.43
C SER A 225 -22.44 25.82 3.56
N ASN A 226 -22.54 25.37 2.31
CA ASN A 226 -23.60 25.80 1.39
C ASN A 226 -24.99 25.36 1.88
N LYS A 227 -25.14 24.13 2.37
CA LYS A 227 -26.40 23.64 2.98
C LYS A 227 -26.83 24.48 4.19
N SER A 228 -25.88 24.83 5.07
CA SER A 228 -26.14 25.70 6.24
C SER A 228 -26.50 27.14 5.85
N ARG A 229 -25.98 27.62 4.71
CA ARG A 229 -26.27 28.95 4.17
C ARG A 229 -27.68 29.00 3.57
N ILE A 230 -28.08 27.95 2.85
CA ILE A 230 -29.44 27.77 2.32
C ILE A 230 -30.46 27.67 3.46
N GLN A 231 -30.21 26.84 4.48
CA GLN A 231 -31.11 26.73 5.64
C GLN A 231 -31.28 28.06 6.39
N ARG A 232 -30.20 28.84 6.56
CA ARG A 232 -30.29 30.20 7.16
C ARG A 232 -31.07 31.19 6.28
N GLY A 233 -30.96 31.08 4.95
CA GLY A 233 -31.74 31.90 4.02
C GLY A 233 -33.24 31.58 4.07
N ILE A 234 -33.61 30.31 4.13
CA ILE A 234 -35.00 29.85 4.27
C ILE A 234 -35.59 30.32 5.61
N MET A 235 -34.84 30.20 6.70
CA MET A 235 -35.27 30.65 8.03
C MET A 235 -35.54 32.16 8.05
N LYS A 236 -34.70 32.98 7.41
CA LYS A 236 -34.93 34.43 7.27
C LYS A 236 -36.17 34.76 6.43
N CYS A 237 -36.44 34.01 5.35
CA CYS A 237 -37.65 34.19 4.55
C CYS A 237 -38.91 33.84 5.34
N TYR A 238 -38.88 32.77 6.13
CA TYR A 238 -40.00 32.38 6.99
C TYR A 238 -40.33 33.45 8.03
N ILE A 239 -39.33 34.01 8.70
CA ILE A 239 -39.50 35.09 9.69
C ILE A 239 -40.01 36.38 9.03
N CYS A 240 -39.59 36.69 7.80
CA CYS A 240 -40.09 37.84 7.06
C CYS A 240 -41.57 37.65 6.67
N ARG A 241 -41.96 36.42 6.29
CA ARG A 241 -43.33 36.09 5.90
C ARG A 241 -44.32 36.15 7.07
N THR A 242 -43.92 35.71 8.27
CA THR A 242 -44.77 35.80 9.48
C THR A 242 -44.89 37.23 10.02
N LYS A 243 -43.94 38.13 9.75
CA LYS A 243 -44.09 39.55 10.09
C LYS A 243 -45.07 40.31 9.19
N ILE A 244 -45.26 39.86 7.94
CA ILE A 244 -46.17 40.49 6.97
C ILE A 244 -47.64 40.06 7.20
N SER A 245 -47.88 38.90 7.82
CA SER A 245 -49.22 38.36 8.07
C SER A 245 -49.87 38.81 9.39
N VAL A 246 -49.27 39.75 10.13
CA VAL A 246 -49.77 40.26 11.43
C VAL A 246 -50.16 41.75 11.33
N PHE A 247 -50.30 42.27 10.12
CA PHE A 247 -50.90 43.57 9.82
C PHE A 247 -52.12 43.38 8.91
#